data_AF-A0A7V7BXU7-F1
#
_entry.id   AF-A0A7V7BXU7-F1
#
_cell.length_a   1.000
_cell.length_b   1.000
_cell.length_c   1.000
_cell.angle_alpha   90.00
_cell.angle_beta   90.00
_cell.angle_gamma   90.00
#
_symmetry.space_group_name_H-M   'P 1'
#
loop_
_entity.id
_entity.type
_entity.pdbx_description
1 polymer ?
#
loop_
_entity_poly.entity_id
_entity_poly.type
_entity_poly.pdbx_seq_one_letter_code
_entity_poly.pdbx_strand_id
1 'polypeptide(L)'
;MATTDPLFQVTGLVSGIDWGTMIDKVMEQERKVTDIWTAEKEKLEFKIDLYNEFNANFKSLRTALTPLKLESTYRAKTAELTNVGSSLDPSSVLSITATPDAEIARYDIEVLQLAKAHSITSKRLDDPTQTIGDLINEFAGGSFTIGSGDKITTIQVTASDTLSSLASKINSATTDEGESIRVTAKIMDNRLIITSNETGEANAITVTDDNSILNALKIWNGSDFTNELQAAQDATIKIDGLEVQRSDNEISDLIEGLTLKLNGTGHVVTDIVLDAEKAVNAITDFIDAYNAAMDWINIRVSEKPIEDPQEEYQKKIGLLRGDSLLWQTKSRMRSLISDPIATGGAFAMLSQIGITTEATDYGKSGMLEFDVDKFMSAMTTNSDDVAALMTTAMSKIDTFIGNTIDNVPVAIGNTTGTKGRVASQINYLNNRITAIDKRISDFEERLAIKEKGLIEQYSQMETVLSQLTSQANWLAGIVTQLSSIGSGA
;
A
#
# COMPACT_ATOMS: atom_id res chain seq x y z
N MET A 1 16.02 33.52 18.39
CA MET A 1 17.26 34.21 18.83
C MET A 1 17.52 35.36 17.86
N ALA A 2 16.97 36.53 18.17
CA ALA A 2 17.40 37.77 17.53
C ALA A 2 18.52 38.33 18.40
N THR A 3 19.64 38.63 17.76
CA THR A 3 20.85 39.21 18.34
C THR A 3 20.52 40.56 19.00
N THR A 4 20.65 40.62 20.31
CA THR A 4 20.61 41.84 21.11
C THR A 4 21.87 42.65 20.82
N ASP A 5 21.81 43.57 19.86
CA ASP A 5 22.76 44.68 19.79
C ASP A 5 22.54 45.59 21.01
N PRO A 6 23.58 45.98 21.77
CA PRO A 6 23.42 46.82 22.94
C PRO A 6 23.18 48.27 22.50
N LEU A 7 21.92 48.61 22.25
CA LEU A 7 21.49 49.98 21.97
C LEU A 7 21.19 50.69 23.30
N PHE A 8 22.09 51.62 23.66
CA PHE A 8 21.96 52.61 24.73
C PHE A 8 21.82 52.05 26.16
N GLN A 9 22.96 51.79 26.82
CA GLN A 9 23.01 51.78 28.28
C GLN A 9 22.82 53.22 28.80
N VAL A 10 21.61 53.54 29.26
CA VAL A 10 21.38 54.67 30.17
C VAL A 10 21.97 54.28 31.53
N THR A 11 23.31 54.21 31.59
CA THR A 11 24.02 54.12 32.85
C THR A 11 23.77 55.44 33.58
N GLY A 12 23.22 55.38 34.80
CA GLY A 12 22.93 56.55 35.61
C GLY A 12 24.21 57.30 35.97
N LEU A 13 24.71 58.11 35.04
CA LEU A 13 25.96 58.87 35.15
C LEU A 13 25.91 59.88 36.30
N VAL A 14 24.72 60.27 36.76
CA VAL A 14 24.52 61.24 37.84
C VAL A 14 23.95 60.59 39.10
N SER A 15 23.02 59.64 38.98
CA SER A 15 22.34 59.01 40.12
C SER A 15 23.05 57.77 40.70
N GLY A 16 23.90 57.11 39.89
CA GLY A 16 24.48 55.80 40.23
C GLY A 16 23.50 54.62 40.14
N ILE A 17 22.29 54.83 39.60
CA ILE A 17 21.25 53.79 39.44
C ILE A 17 21.36 53.15 38.05
N ASP A 18 21.30 51.81 38.01
CA ASP A 18 21.24 51.04 36.77
C ASP A 18 19.80 50.84 36.31
N TRP A 19 19.28 51.85 35.60
CA TRP A 19 17.93 51.83 35.08
C TRP A 19 17.74 50.77 33.99
N GLY A 20 18.78 50.40 33.25
CA GLY A 20 18.73 49.37 32.21
C GLY A 20 18.31 48.03 32.79
N THR A 21 19.02 47.54 33.82
CA THR A 21 18.68 46.25 34.45
C THR A 21 17.35 46.28 35.20
N MET A 22 16.90 47.45 35.67
CA MET A 22 15.58 47.60 36.27
C MET A 22 14.46 47.50 35.23
N ILE A 23 14.62 48.13 34.07
CA ILE A 23 13.68 48.00 32.95
C ILE A 23 13.64 46.55 32.49
N ASP A 24 14.79 45.90 32.29
CA ASP A 24 14.87 44.50 31.87
C ASP A 24 14.10 43.58 32.81
N LYS A 25 14.27 43.72 34.14
CA LYS A 25 13.55 42.93 35.14
C LYS A 25 12.05 43.17 35.12
N VAL A 26 11.63 44.42 34.91
CA VAL A 26 10.20 44.75 34.77
C VAL A 26 9.64 44.11 33.51
N MET A 27 10.36 44.20 32.38
CA MET A 27 9.93 43.59 31.12
C MET A 27 9.92 42.06 31.19
N GLU A 28 10.90 41.44 31.83
CA GLU A 28 10.95 40.00 32.08
C GLU A 28 9.75 39.52 32.91
N GLN A 29 9.40 40.26 33.97
CA GLN A 29 8.24 39.95 34.79
C GLN A 29 6.93 40.05 34.00
N GLU A 30 6.80 41.07 33.15
CA GLU A 30 5.61 41.28 32.31
C GLU A 30 5.49 40.20 31.21
N ARG A 31 6.62 39.74 30.66
CA ARG A 31 6.67 38.65 29.67
C ARG A 31 6.22 37.30 30.23
N LYS A 32 6.23 37.08 31.55
CA LYS A 32 5.71 35.81 32.14
C LYS A 32 4.25 35.48 31.75
N VAL A 33 3.48 36.47 31.33
CA VAL A 33 2.12 36.27 30.82
C VAL A 33 2.13 35.50 29.49
N THR A 34 3.12 35.73 28.62
CA THR A 34 3.24 35.02 27.33
C THR A 34 3.70 33.58 27.51
N ASP A 35 4.43 33.26 28.58
CA ASP A 35 4.79 31.87 28.93
C ASP A 35 3.54 31.00 29.15
N ILE A 36 2.51 31.54 29.81
CA ILE A 36 1.24 30.84 30.05
C ILE A 36 0.54 30.53 28.72
N TRP A 37 0.50 31.50 27.80
CA TRP A 37 -0.12 31.31 26.48
C TRP A 37 0.70 30.37 25.60
N THR A 38 2.03 30.42 25.70
CA THR A 38 2.92 29.51 24.97
C THR A 38 2.75 28.07 25.46
N ALA A 39 2.63 27.86 26.77
CA ALA A 39 2.32 26.55 27.34
C ALA A 39 0.92 26.04 26.95
N GLU A 40 -0.08 26.93 26.87
CA GLU A 40 -1.41 26.55 26.34
C GLU A 40 -1.31 26.13 24.87
N LYS A 41 -0.57 26.88 24.04
CA LYS A 41 -0.32 26.54 22.64
C LYS A 41 0.34 25.17 22.50
N GLU A 42 1.43 24.92 23.20
CA GLU A 42 2.16 23.63 23.20
C GLU A 42 1.19 22.47 23.53
N LYS A 43 0.32 22.66 24.53
CA LYS A 43 -0.70 21.67 24.89
C LYS A 43 -1.72 21.41 23.77
N LEU A 44 -2.11 22.43 23.00
CA LEU A 44 -3.00 22.25 21.86
C LEU A 44 -2.29 21.54 20.70
N GLU A 45 -1.02 21.82 20.45
CA GLU A 45 -0.19 21.14 19.45
C GLU A 45 -0.06 19.64 19.79
N PHE A 46 0.23 19.30 21.05
CA PHE A 46 0.23 17.90 21.49
C PHE A 46 -1.12 17.20 21.35
N LYS A 47 -2.24 17.92 21.54
CA LYS A 47 -3.57 17.34 21.26
C LYS A 47 -3.76 17.04 19.77
N ILE A 48 -3.28 17.92 18.89
CA ILE A 48 -3.32 17.69 17.44
C ILE A 48 -2.52 16.42 17.09
N ASP A 49 -1.32 16.25 17.64
CA ASP A 49 -0.51 15.04 17.45
C ASP A 49 -1.27 13.77 17.85
N LEU A 50 -1.93 13.78 19.01
CA LEU A 50 -2.71 12.62 19.47
C LEU A 50 -3.91 12.33 18.55
N TYR A 51 -4.58 13.36 18.00
CA TYR A 51 -5.62 13.13 16.98
C TYR A 51 -5.04 12.62 15.65
N ASN A 52 -3.80 12.97 15.31
CA ASN A 52 -3.11 12.42 14.15
C ASN A 52 -2.74 10.95 14.37
N GLU A 53 -2.29 10.57 15.57
CA GLU A 53 -2.11 9.15 15.97
C GLU A 53 -3.42 8.37 15.85
N PHE A 54 -4.52 8.93 16.37
CA PHE A 54 -5.86 8.35 16.22
C PHE A 54 -6.23 8.13 14.74
N ASN A 55 -6.02 9.14 13.89
CA ASN A 55 -6.25 9.03 12.45
C ASN A 55 -5.40 7.92 11.82
N ALA A 56 -4.14 7.78 12.22
CA ALA A 56 -3.25 6.73 11.69
C ALA A 56 -3.77 5.34 12.05
N ASN A 57 -4.15 5.10 13.31
CA ASN A 57 -4.74 3.82 13.74
C ASN A 57 -6.02 3.49 12.98
N PHE A 58 -6.90 4.47 12.77
CA PHE A 58 -8.14 4.27 12.01
C PHE A 58 -7.91 4.08 10.51
N LYS A 59 -6.85 4.65 9.93
CA LYS A 59 -6.43 4.34 8.55
C LYS A 59 -5.95 2.90 8.45
N SER A 60 -5.13 2.42 9.39
CA SER A 60 -4.69 1.02 9.43
C SER A 60 -5.86 0.06 9.55
N LEU A 61 -6.81 0.34 10.45
CA LEU A 61 -8.06 -0.40 10.56
C LEU A 61 -8.85 -0.40 9.25
N ARG A 62 -8.99 0.75 8.60
CA ARG A 62 -9.69 0.86 7.32
C ARG A 62 -9.04 0.02 6.22
N THR A 63 -7.71 -0.03 6.18
CA THR A 63 -6.97 -0.87 5.23
C THR A 63 -7.29 -2.34 5.44
N ALA A 64 -7.31 -2.81 6.69
CA ALA A 64 -7.63 -4.20 7.05
C ALA A 64 -9.08 -4.61 6.67
N LEU A 65 -10.01 -3.65 6.54
CA LEU A 65 -11.37 -3.91 6.07
C LEU A 65 -11.45 -4.23 4.56
N THR A 66 -10.46 -3.81 3.77
CA THR A 66 -10.53 -3.87 2.30
C THR A 66 -10.79 -5.28 1.76
N PRO A 67 -10.00 -6.32 2.11
CA PRO A 67 -10.27 -7.68 1.65
C PRO A 67 -11.64 -8.18 2.12
N LEU A 68 -12.04 -7.84 3.35
CA LEU A 68 -13.29 -8.32 3.95
C LEU A 68 -14.56 -7.72 3.34
N LYS A 69 -14.44 -6.70 2.49
CA LYS A 69 -15.55 -6.15 1.70
C LYS A 69 -15.80 -6.90 0.38
N LEU A 70 -14.92 -7.82 -0.01
CA LEU A 70 -15.04 -8.59 -1.24
C LEU A 70 -15.74 -9.91 -0.98
N GLU A 71 -16.79 -10.23 -1.75
CA GLU A 71 -17.45 -11.53 -1.66
C GLU A 71 -16.52 -12.69 -2.01
N SER A 72 -15.59 -12.47 -2.95
CA SER A 72 -14.61 -13.47 -3.39
C SER A 72 -13.70 -13.96 -2.26
N THR A 73 -13.50 -13.17 -1.20
CA THR A 73 -12.75 -13.59 -0.01
C THR A 73 -13.44 -14.73 0.74
N TYR A 74 -14.77 -14.76 0.73
CA TYR A 74 -15.57 -15.77 1.42
C TYR A 74 -16.04 -16.91 0.51
N ARG A 75 -15.98 -16.70 -0.80
CA ARG A 75 -16.38 -17.69 -1.82
C ARG A 75 -15.17 -18.42 -2.43
N ALA A 76 -13.96 -18.14 -1.96
CA ALA A 76 -12.75 -18.75 -2.50
C ALA A 76 -12.82 -20.28 -2.40
N LYS A 77 -12.29 -20.95 -3.42
CA LYS A 77 -12.27 -22.41 -3.53
C LYS A 77 -10.86 -22.87 -3.82
N THR A 78 -10.55 -24.08 -3.36
CA THR A 78 -9.28 -24.74 -3.62
C THR A 78 -9.52 -26.19 -4.04
N ALA A 79 -8.55 -26.75 -4.75
CA ALA A 79 -8.56 -28.13 -5.19
C ALA A 79 -7.62 -28.94 -4.30
N GLU A 80 -8.18 -29.84 -3.49
CA GLU A 80 -7.40 -30.81 -2.74
C GLU A 80 -7.15 -32.04 -3.62
N LEU A 81 -5.88 -32.28 -3.94
CA LEU A 81 -5.47 -33.33 -4.87
C LEU A 81 -5.00 -34.56 -4.10
N THR A 82 -5.52 -35.71 -4.47
CA THR A 82 -5.11 -37.01 -3.93
C THR A 82 -4.74 -37.95 -5.08
N ASN A 83 -3.55 -38.56 -5.01
CA ASN A 83 -3.10 -39.48 -6.05
C ASN A 83 -3.74 -40.85 -5.88
N VAL A 84 -4.11 -41.48 -7.00
CA VAL A 84 -4.62 -42.85 -7.01
C VAL A 84 -3.50 -43.78 -7.53
N GLY A 85 -2.93 -44.57 -6.62
CA GLY A 85 -2.07 -45.71 -6.98
C GLY A 85 -0.56 -45.45 -7.16
N SER A 86 -0.07 -44.21 -7.12
CA SER A 86 1.37 -43.90 -7.17
C SER A 86 1.85 -43.11 -5.95
N SER A 87 3.11 -43.30 -5.53
CA SER A 87 3.74 -42.55 -4.41
C SER A 87 4.28 -41.18 -4.82
N LEU A 88 3.94 -40.70 -6.02
CA LEU A 88 4.35 -39.39 -6.52
C LEU A 88 3.48 -38.30 -5.89
N ASP A 89 3.99 -37.07 -5.88
CA ASP A 89 3.21 -35.90 -5.49
C ASP A 89 2.12 -35.64 -6.56
N PRO A 90 0.82 -35.48 -6.19
CA PRO A 90 -0.24 -35.19 -7.15
C PRO A 90 0.06 -33.97 -8.04
N SER A 91 0.79 -32.98 -7.52
CA SER A 91 1.18 -31.78 -8.27
C SER A 91 2.14 -32.07 -9.44
N SER A 92 2.85 -33.21 -9.40
CA SER A 92 3.69 -33.68 -10.51
C SER A 92 2.88 -34.16 -11.71
N VAL A 93 1.61 -34.53 -11.50
CA VAL A 93 0.68 -34.93 -12.56
C VAL A 93 -0.09 -33.71 -13.04
N LEU A 94 -0.74 -32.99 -12.12
CA LEU A 94 -1.54 -31.82 -12.48
C LEU A 94 -1.67 -30.84 -11.31
N SER A 95 -1.90 -29.58 -11.63
CA SER A 95 -2.30 -28.54 -10.67
C SER A 95 -3.61 -27.92 -11.12
N ILE A 96 -4.52 -27.64 -10.19
CA ILE A 96 -5.83 -27.03 -10.48
C ILE A 96 -5.92 -25.69 -9.77
N THR A 97 -6.38 -24.67 -10.47
CA THR A 97 -6.83 -23.42 -9.85
C THR A 97 -8.35 -23.32 -9.97
N ALA A 98 -9.01 -22.97 -8.87
CA ALA A 98 -10.46 -22.83 -8.81
C ALA A 98 -10.84 -21.36 -8.62
N THR A 99 -11.82 -20.90 -9.39
CA THR A 99 -12.45 -19.59 -9.18
C THR A 99 -13.52 -19.69 -8.08
N PRO A 100 -13.97 -18.56 -7.51
CA PRO A 100 -15.05 -18.56 -6.53
C PRO A 100 -16.38 -19.16 -7.04
N ASP A 101 -16.57 -19.23 -8.36
CA ASP A 101 -17.79 -19.73 -8.99
C ASP A 101 -17.75 -21.26 -9.23
N ALA A 102 -16.59 -21.91 -9.10
CA ALA A 102 -16.43 -23.35 -9.34
C ALA A 102 -17.36 -24.19 -8.45
N GLU A 103 -17.98 -25.26 -8.93
CA GLU A 103 -18.84 -26.07 -8.05
C GLU A 103 -18.03 -26.88 -7.02
N ILE A 104 -18.56 -27.02 -5.79
CA ILE A 104 -18.00 -27.93 -4.78
C ILE A 104 -18.34 -29.34 -5.21
N ALA A 105 -17.36 -30.03 -5.79
CA ALA A 105 -17.52 -31.34 -6.38
C ALA A 105 -16.20 -32.12 -6.31
N ARG A 106 -16.33 -33.44 -6.44
CA ARG A 106 -15.19 -34.34 -6.59
C ARG A 106 -15.09 -34.76 -8.06
N TYR A 107 -13.89 -34.69 -8.62
CA TYR A 107 -13.60 -35.13 -9.98
C TYR A 107 -12.51 -36.20 -9.97
N ASP A 108 -12.70 -37.24 -10.79
CA ASP A 108 -11.69 -38.25 -11.09
C ASP A 108 -11.00 -37.88 -12.40
N ILE A 109 -9.70 -37.57 -12.36
CA ILE A 109 -8.94 -37.04 -13.49
C ILE A 109 -7.74 -37.93 -13.80
N GLU A 110 -7.76 -38.54 -14.97
CA GLU A 110 -6.65 -39.36 -15.50
C GLU A 110 -5.98 -38.64 -16.68
N VAL A 111 -4.73 -38.25 -16.51
CA VAL A 111 -3.90 -37.65 -17.56
C VAL A 111 -3.17 -38.77 -18.31
N LEU A 112 -3.66 -39.07 -19.51
CA LEU A 112 -3.11 -40.14 -20.35
C LEU A 112 -1.90 -39.67 -21.16
N GLN A 113 -1.97 -38.43 -21.65
CA GLN A 113 -0.96 -37.85 -22.53
C GLN A 113 -0.92 -36.33 -22.37
N LEU A 114 0.27 -35.74 -22.43
CA LEU A 114 0.47 -34.29 -22.45
C LEU A 114 0.48 -33.75 -23.88
N ALA A 115 0.05 -32.51 -24.07
CA ALA A 115 0.26 -31.81 -25.32
C ALA A 115 1.74 -31.51 -25.52
N LYS A 116 2.26 -31.68 -26.74
CA LYS A 116 3.64 -31.29 -27.07
C LYS A 116 3.69 -30.50 -28.36
N ALA A 117 4.65 -29.59 -28.42
CA ALA A 117 4.92 -28.78 -29.59
C ALA A 117 5.74 -29.59 -30.61
N HIS A 118 5.42 -29.41 -31.89
CA HIS A 118 6.18 -30.02 -32.97
C HIS A 118 7.59 -29.44 -33.01
N SER A 119 8.62 -30.29 -33.06
CA SER A 119 9.99 -29.87 -33.32
C SER A 119 10.67 -30.75 -34.36
N ILE A 120 11.29 -30.08 -35.33
CA ILE A 120 12.04 -30.69 -36.43
C ILE A 120 13.47 -30.14 -36.45
N THR A 121 14.39 -30.89 -37.06
CA THR A 121 15.80 -30.49 -37.15
C THR A 121 16.39 -30.73 -38.53
N SER A 122 17.40 -29.95 -38.90
CA SER A 122 18.25 -30.27 -40.04
C SER A 122 19.22 -31.41 -39.71
N LYS A 123 19.87 -31.95 -40.76
CA LYS A 123 21.14 -32.66 -40.60
C LYS A 123 22.17 -31.74 -39.95
N ARG A 124 23.16 -32.33 -39.30
CA ARG A 124 24.35 -31.62 -38.84
C ARG A 124 25.17 -31.18 -40.05
N LEU A 125 25.62 -29.93 -40.06
CA LEU A 125 26.64 -29.45 -40.99
C LEU A 125 28.02 -29.50 -40.33
N ASP A 126 29.02 -29.96 -41.08
CA ASP A 126 30.39 -30.06 -40.59
C ASP A 126 31.02 -28.66 -40.43
N ASP A 127 30.71 -27.74 -41.35
CA ASP A 127 31.09 -26.33 -41.28
C ASP A 127 29.85 -25.46 -40.97
N PRO A 128 29.80 -24.74 -39.82
CA PRO A 128 28.68 -23.88 -39.46
C PRO A 128 28.56 -22.61 -40.31
N THR A 129 29.62 -22.25 -41.05
CA THR A 129 29.65 -21.09 -41.95
C THR A 129 29.29 -21.43 -43.39
N GLN A 130 29.07 -22.72 -43.68
CA GLN A 130 28.66 -23.20 -44.99
C GLN A 130 27.38 -22.50 -45.44
N THR A 131 27.40 -21.98 -46.67
CA THR A 131 26.25 -21.26 -47.21
C THR A 131 25.25 -22.22 -47.86
N ILE A 132 23.98 -21.83 -47.98
CA ILE A 132 22.96 -22.63 -48.68
C ILE A 132 23.35 -22.86 -50.14
N GLY A 133 24.04 -21.90 -50.78
CA GLY A 133 24.59 -22.04 -52.12
C GLY A 133 25.66 -23.13 -52.24
N ASP A 134 26.40 -23.43 -51.16
CA ASP A 134 27.36 -24.54 -51.14
C ASP A 134 26.67 -25.90 -50.93
N LEU A 135 25.48 -25.91 -50.31
CA LEU A 135 24.68 -27.12 -50.12
C LEU A 135 23.90 -27.52 -51.38
N ILE A 136 23.52 -26.56 -52.19
CA ILE A 136 22.67 -26.74 -53.38
C ILE A 136 23.43 -26.24 -54.61
N ASN A 137 23.88 -27.18 -55.44
CA ASN A 137 24.61 -26.85 -56.67
C ASN A 137 23.82 -25.87 -57.55
N GLU A 138 24.48 -24.80 -58.00
CA GLU A 138 23.91 -23.76 -58.88
C GLU A 138 22.69 -23.01 -58.31
N PHE A 139 22.58 -22.93 -56.98
CA PHE A 139 21.48 -22.21 -56.33
C PHE A 139 21.63 -20.69 -56.43
N ALA A 140 20.80 -20.05 -57.25
CA ALA A 140 20.76 -18.59 -57.40
C ALA A 140 19.86 -17.89 -56.34
N GLY A 141 19.09 -18.66 -55.57
CA GLY A 141 18.07 -18.19 -54.64
C GLY A 141 16.74 -18.91 -54.84
N GLY A 142 15.88 -18.86 -53.83
CA GLY A 142 14.58 -19.52 -53.82
C GLY A 142 13.82 -19.23 -52.55
N SER A 143 12.73 -19.96 -52.34
CA SER A 143 11.88 -19.81 -51.17
C SER A 143 11.26 -21.13 -50.74
N PHE A 144 10.85 -21.18 -49.48
CA PHE A 144 10.01 -22.25 -48.93
C PHE A 144 8.95 -21.60 -48.05
N THR A 145 7.81 -22.26 -47.86
CA THR A 145 6.82 -21.82 -46.88
C THR A 145 7.00 -22.57 -45.56
N ILE A 146 6.79 -21.88 -44.45
CA ILE A 146 6.78 -22.47 -43.12
C ILE A 146 5.81 -21.74 -42.21
N GLY A 147 5.23 -22.47 -41.27
CA GLY A 147 4.37 -21.91 -40.24
C GLY A 147 3.80 -23.00 -39.35
N SER A 148 2.92 -22.59 -38.44
CA SER A 148 2.15 -23.47 -37.56
C SER A 148 0.69 -23.07 -37.57
N GLY A 149 -0.21 -24.04 -37.71
CA GLY A 149 -1.66 -23.80 -37.82
C GLY A 149 -2.02 -22.98 -39.07
N ASP A 150 -2.74 -21.89 -38.88
CA ASP A 150 -3.14 -20.96 -39.94
C ASP A 150 -2.09 -19.87 -40.26
N LYS A 151 -1.02 -19.78 -39.46
CA LYS A 151 0.01 -18.74 -39.60
C LYS A 151 1.21 -19.24 -40.40
N ILE A 152 1.06 -19.25 -41.73
CA ILE A 152 2.08 -19.71 -42.68
C ILE A 152 2.58 -18.53 -43.51
N THR A 153 3.90 -18.48 -43.77
CA THR A 153 4.50 -17.45 -44.64
C THR A 153 5.61 -18.02 -45.51
N THR A 154 6.01 -17.24 -46.52
CA THR A 154 7.11 -17.57 -47.43
C THR A 154 8.42 -16.97 -46.95
N ILE A 155 9.45 -17.81 -46.78
CA ILE A 155 10.81 -17.39 -46.43
C ILE A 155 11.66 -17.31 -47.69
N GLN A 156 12.24 -16.13 -47.93
CA GLN A 156 13.15 -15.90 -49.06
C GLN A 156 14.59 -16.26 -48.67
N VAL A 157 15.22 -17.11 -49.47
CA VAL A 157 16.58 -17.64 -49.27
C VAL A 157 17.47 -17.31 -50.47
N THR A 158 18.65 -16.80 -50.17
CA THR A 158 19.71 -16.46 -51.12
C THR A 158 20.87 -17.43 -50.99
N ALA A 159 21.72 -17.51 -52.01
CA ALA A 159 22.90 -18.39 -52.00
C ALA A 159 23.84 -18.12 -50.81
N SER A 160 23.98 -16.87 -50.38
CA SER A 160 24.87 -16.47 -49.28
C SER A 160 24.31 -16.70 -47.87
N ASP A 161 23.07 -17.18 -47.75
CA ASP A 161 22.49 -17.47 -46.44
C ASP A 161 23.22 -18.63 -45.75
N THR A 162 23.31 -18.57 -44.43
CA THR A 162 23.82 -19.65 -43.57
C THR A 162 22.66 -20.19 -42.72
N LEU A 163 22.90 -21.25 -41.94
CA LEU A 163 21.90 -21.68 -40.95
C LEU A 163 21.49 -20.55 -40.02
N SER A 164 22.43 -19.66 -39.66
CA SER A 164 22.17 -18.55 -38.74
C SER A 164 21.30 -17.48 -39.37
N SER A 165 21.55 -17.11 -40.63
CA SER A 165 20.69 -16.15 -41.31
C SER A 165 19.30 -16.75 -41.56
N LEU A 166 19.22 -18.06 -41.84
CA LEU A 166 17.96 -18.76 -42.01
C LEU A 166 17.14 -18.81 -40.71
N ALA A 167 17.77 -19.14 -39.57
CA ALA A 167 17.10 -19.10 -38.27
C ALA A 167 16.55 -17.69 -37.96
N SER A 168 17.35 -16.65 -38.19
CA SER A 168 16.93 -15.25 -38.00
C SER A 168 15.77 -14.87 -38.93
N LYS A 169 15.79 -15.34 -40.19
CA LYS A 169 14.70 -15.11 -41.15
C LYS A 169 13.41 -15.76 -40.69
N ILE A 170 13.46 -17.01 -40.21
CA ILE A 170 12.29 -17.70 -39.67
C ILE A 170 11.75 -16.97 -38.43
N ASN A 171 12.61 -16.59 -37.49
CA ASN A 171 12.20 -15.89 -36.26
C ASN A 171 11.63 -14.49 -36.50
N SER A 172 12.03 -13.85 -37.60
CA SER A 172 11.54 -12.51 -37.99
C SER A 172 10.38 -12.57 -38.99
N ALA A 173 9.97 -13.77 -39.38
CA ALA A 173 8.96 -13.96 -40.39
C ALA A 173 7.58 -13.63 -39.83
N THR A 174 6.80 -12.91 -40.63
CA THR A 174 5.42 -12.57 -40.32
C THR A 174 4.50 -13.00 -41.44
N THR A 175 3.23 -13.24 -41.11
CA THR A 175 2.16 -13.39 -42.10
C THR A 175 1.95 -12.06 -42.84
N ASP A 176 1.17 -12.07 -43.93
CA ASP A 176 0.82 -10.84 -44.66
C ASP A 176 0.08 -9.81 -43.79
N GLU A 177 -0.52 -10.26 -42.69
CA GLU A 177 -1.22 -9.46 -41.67
C GLU A 177 -0.26 -8.91 -40.59
N GLY A 178 1.03 -9.23 -40.66
CA GLY A 178 2.05 -8.76 -39.72
C GLY A 178 2.18 -9.58 -38.43
N GLU A 179 1.54 -10.75 -38.35
CA GLU A 179 1.58 -11.62 -37.16
C GLU A 179 2.73 -12.61 -37.22
N SER A 180 3.28 -13.01 -36.07
CA SER A 180 4.30 -14.07 -36.01
C SER A 180 3.76 -15.41 -36.51
N ILE A 181 4.58 -16.16 -37.26
CA ILE A 181 4.23 -17.49 -37.77
C ILE A 181 4.26 -18.63 -36.74
N ARG A 182 4.33 -18.29 -35.43
CA ARG A 182 4.26 -19.23 -34.29
C ARG A 182 5.29 -20.37 -34.33
N VAL A 183 6.42 -20.14 -34.98
CA VAL A 183 7.57 -21.06 -34.94
C VAL A 183 8.81 -20.30 -34.52
N THR A 184 9.70 -20.98 -33.81
CA THR A 184 11.00 -20.47 -33.41
C THR A 184 12.09 -21.38 -33.96
N ALA A 185 13.10 -20.78 -34.59
CA ALA A 185 14.29 -21.45 -35.08
C ALA A 185 15.51 -21.11 -34.21
N LYS A 186 16.31 -22.13 -33.87
CA LYS A 186 17.57 -22.00 -33.13
C LYS A 186 18.63 -22.91 -33.71
N ILE A 187 19.90 -22.59 -33.42
CA ILE A 187 21.02 -23.44 -33.81
C ILE A 187 21.56 -24.15 -32.58
N MET A 188 21.69 -25.47 -32.68
CA MET A 188 22.33 -26.29 -31.66
C MET A 188 23.14 -27.38 -32.35
N ASP A 189 24.40 -27.53 -32.01
CA ASP A 189 25.29 -28.56 -32.58
C ASP A 189 25.37 -28.54 -34.13
N ASN A 190 25.50 -27.34 -34.72
CA ASN A 190 25.46 -27.09 -36.17
C ASN A 190 24.22 -27.66 -36.87
N ARG A 191 23.09 -27.73 -36.17
CA ARG A 191 21.77 -28.07 -36.70
C ARG A 191 20.82 -26.89 -36.52
N LEU A 192 19.99 -26.67 -37.53
CA LEU A 192 18.83 -25.80 -37.42
C LEU A 192 17.69 -26.60 -36.78
N ILE A 193 17.26 -26.18 -35.60
CA ILE A 193 16.10 -26.75 -34.90
C ILE A 193 14.97 -25.74 -35.04
N ILE A 194 13.83 -26.20 -35.52
CA ILE A 194 12.61 -25.41 -35.62
C ILE A 194 11.59 -26.05 -34.69
N THR A 195 10.97 -25.25 -33.85
CA THR A 195 9.97 -25.68 -32.86
C THR A 195 8.74 -24.80 -33.00
N SER A 196 7.54 -25.39 -32.98
CA SER A 196 6.30 -24.65 -32.82
C SER A 196 6.28 -23.99 -31.44
N ASN A 197 5.73 -22.79 -31.35
CA ASN A 197 5.57 -22.07 -30.08
C ASN A 197 4.37 -22.57 -29.29
N GLU A 198 3.44 -23.25 -29.96
CA GLU A 198 2.21 -23.80 -29.39
C GLU A 198 2.27 -25.33 -29.42
N THR A 199 1.61 -25.97 -28.45
CA THR A 199 1.46 -27.43 -28.42
C THR A 199 0.23 -27.88 -29.21
N GLY A 200 0.13 -29.18 -29.46
CA GLY A 200 -1.05 -29.78 -30.09
C GLY A 200 -0.89 -30.09 -31.58
N GLU A 201 -1.67 -31.06 -32.06
CA GLU A 201 -1.65 -31.55 -33.44
C GLU A 201 -2.02 -30.47 -34.45
N ALA A 202 -3.00 -29.61 -34.11
CA ALA A 202 -3.40 -28.48 -34.94
C ALA A 202 -2.29 -27.43 -35.13
N ASN A 203 -1.31 -27.40 -34.22
CA ASN A 203 -0.14 -26.51 -34.25
C ASN A 203 1.13 -27.23 -34.74
N ALA A 204 0.95 -28.30 -35.52
CA ALA A 204 2.06 -28.92 -36.22
C ALA A 204 2.70 -27.95 -37.22
N ILE A 205 4.03 -27.97 -37.29
CA ILE A 205 4.77 -27.23 -38.30
C ILE A 205 4.38 -27.76 -39.69
N THR A 206 3.96 -26.87 -40.56
CA THR A 206 3.69 -27.15 -41.98
C THR A 206 4.77 -26.51 -42.84
N VAL A 207 5.30 -27.25 -43.82
CA VAL A 207 6.29 -26.73 -44.76
C VAL A 207 5.93 -27.09 -46.20
N THR A 208 6.28 -26.21 -47.13
CA THR A 208 6.36 -26.54 -48.56
C THR A 208 7.67 -26.01 -49.12
N ASP A 209 8.32 -26.77 -49.99
CA ASP A 209 9.67 -26.46 -50.49
C ASP A 209 9.81 -26.81 -51.96
N ASP A 210 9.42 -25.87 -52.82
CA ASP A 210 9.52 -26.03 -54.27
C ASP A 210 10.96 -25.84 -54.80
N ASN A 211 11.86 -25.30 -53.96
CA ASN A 211 13.25 -25.00 -54.33
C ASN A 211 14.27 -25.95 -53.71
N SER A 212 13.83 -27.05 -53.10
CA SER A 212 14.67 -28.10 -52.50
C SER A 212 15.62 -27.63 -51.38
N ILE A 213 15.31 -26.49 -50.75
CA ILE A 213 16.11 -25.90 -49.66
C ILE A 213 16.04 -26.77 -48.40
N LEU A 214 14.84 -27.10 -47.97
CA LEU A 214 14.59 -27.96 -46.80
C LEU A 214 15.02 -29.40 -47.06
N ASN A 215 14.95 -29.88 -48.32
CA ASN A 215 15.50 -31.18 -48.70
C ASN A 215 17.03 -31.24 -48.60
N ALA A 216 17.72 -30.19 -49.05
CA ALA A 216 19.18 -30.11 -48.92
C ALA A 216 19.64 -30.13 -47.45
N LEU A 217 18.86 -29.49 -46.59
CA LEU A 217 19.03 -29.50 -45.13
C LEU A 217 18.55 -30.79 -44.45
N LYS A 218 17.93 -31.72 -45.20
CA LYS A 218 17.31 -32.95 -44.67
C LYS A 218 16.32 -32.66 -43.55
N ILE A 219 15.53 -31.61 -43.73
CA ILE A 219 14.38 -31.28 -42.90
C ILE A 219 13.12 -31.94 -43.49
N TRP A 220 12.91 -31.82 -44.80
CA TRP A 220 11.72 -32.29 -45.51
C TRP A 220 12.10 -32.99 -46.82
N ASN A 221 11.51 -34.15 -47.11
CA ASN A 221 11.85 -34.93 -48.33
C ASN A 221 10.84 -34.77 -49.48
N GLY A 222 9.80 -33.94 -49.31
CA GLY A 222 8.69 -33.76 -50.26
C GLY A 222 7.36 -34.32 -49.75
N SER A 223 7.38 -35.32 -48.85
CA SER A 223 6.19 -35.90 -48.23
C SER A 223 6.21 -35.83 -46.71
N ASP A 224 7.39 -36.01 -46.10
CA ASP A 224 7.55 -36.17 -44.65
C ASP A 224 8.77 -35.42 -44.11
N PHE A 225 8.73 -35.14 -42.80
CA PHE A 225 9.89 -34.64 -42.07
C PHE A 225 10.96 -35.73 -41.96
N THR A 226 12.18 -35.43 -42.39
CA THR A 226 13.27 -36.42 -42.39
C THR A 226 13.90 -36.60 -41.01
N ASN A 227 13.86 -35.56 -40.17
CA ASN A 227 14.35 -35.61 -38.79
C ASN A 227 13.37 -34.86 -37.86
N GLU A 228 12.40 -35.59 -37.33
CA GLU A 228 11.46 -35.10 -36.32
C GLU A 228 12.01 -35.39 -34.92
N LEU A 229 12.24 -34.35 -34.12
CA LEU A 229 12.71 -34.49 -32.74
C LEU A 229 11.55 -34.77 -31.78
N GLN A 230 10.40 -34.17 -32.05
CA GLN A 230 9.19 -34.32 -31.26
C GLN A 230 7.98 -34.08 -32.16
N ALA A 231 7.11 -35.07 -32.31
CA ALA A 231 5.83 -34.89 -32.98
C ALA A 231 4.92 -33.96 -32.19
N ALA A 232 4.13 -33.15 -32.90
CA ALA A 232 2.99 -32.48 -32.28
C ALA A 232 1.99 -33.53 -31.81
N GLN A 233 1.46 -33.33 -30.61
CA GLN A 233 0.45 -34.20 -30.02
C GLN A 233 -0.45 -33.37 -29.11
N ASP A 234 -1.73 -33.70 -29.09
CA ASP A 234 -2.69 -33.13 -28.15
C ASP A 234 -2.56 -33.79 -26.77
N ALA A 235 -2.96 -33.06 -25.73
CA ALA A 235 -3.19 -33.61 -24.41
C ALA A 235 -4.45 -34.47 -24.45
N THR A 236 -4.38 -35.66 -23.86
CA THR A 236 -5.53 -36.56 -23.69
C THR A 236 -5.75 -36.78 -22.22
N ILE A 237 -6.95 -36.42 -21.74
CA ILE A 237 -7.34 -36.55 -20.35
C ILE A 237 -8.72 -37.21 -20.25
N LYS A 238 -8.94 -37.97 -19.18
CA LYS A 238 -10.26 -38.48 -18.81
C LYS A 238 -10.74 -37.78 -17.55
N ILE A 239 -11.95 -37.25 -17.59
CA ILE A 239 -12.63 -36.65 -16.44
C ILE A 239 -13.90 -37.44 -16.18
N ASP A 240 -14.00 -38.08 -15.01
CA ASP A 240 -15.09 -38.97 -14.62
C ASP A 240 -15.39 -40.05 -15.68
N GLY A 241 -14.34 -40.54 -16.34
CA GLY A 241 -14.40 -41.54 -17.40
C GLY A 241 -14.67 -40.99 -18.81
N LEU A 242 -14.96 -39.70 -18.98
CA LEU A 242 -15.10 -39.06 -20.29
C LEU A 242 -13.74 -38.63 -20.82
N GLU A 243 -13.32 -39.22 -21.94
CA GLU A 243 -12.07 -38.86 -22.63
C GLU A 243 -12.24 -37.60 -23.49
N VAL A 244 -11.35 -36.63 -23.30
CA VAL A 244 -11.31 -35.37 -24.04
C VAL A 244 -9.88 -35.03 -24.45
N GLN A 245 -9.75 -34.26 -25.53
CA GLN A 245 -8.47 -33.81 -26.07
C GLN A 245 -8.35 -32.29 -26.09
N ARG A 246 -7.15 -31.78 -25.85
CA ARG A 246 -6.84 -30.34 -25.91
C ARG A 246 -5.47 -30.11 -26.52
N SER A 247 -5.34 -29.02 -27.27
CA SER A 247 -4.07 -28.62 -27.88
C SER A 247 -3.06 -28.09 -26.86
N ASP A 248 -3.49 -27.69 -25.67
CA ASP A 248 -2.64 -27.11 -24.61
C ASP A 248 -2.68 -27.97 -23.33
N ASN A 249 -1.64 -27.85 -22.51
CA ASN A 249 -1.56 -28.40 -21.16
C ASN A 249 -2.19 -27.46 -20.11
N GLU A 250 -2.57 -26.23 -20.46
CA GLU A 250 -3.38 -25.36 -19.61
C GLU A 250 -4.82 -25.30 -20.15
N ILE A 251 -5.76 -25.87 -19.40
CA ILE A 251 -7.11 -26.18 -19.86
C ILE A 251 -8.11 -25.51 -18.92
N SER A 252 -8.86 -24.53 -19.42
CA SER A 252 -9.82 -23.73 -18.64
C SER A 252 -11.26 -23.80 -19.13
N ASP A 253 -11.53 -24.64 -20.14
CA ASP A 253 -12.81 -24.69 -20.85
C ASP A 253 -13.60 -25.99 -20.62
N LEU A 254 -13.08 -26.91 -19.80
CA LEU A 254 -13.70 -28.21 -19.55
C LEU A 254 -14.68 -28.21 -18.37
N ILE A 255 -14.33 -27.51 -17.30
CA ILE A 255 -15.14 -27.42 -16.10
C ILE A 255 -15.25 -25.95 -15.74
N GLU A 256 -16.48 -25.45 -15.62
CA GLU A 256 -16.73 -24.05 -15.30
C GLU A 256 -16.06 -23.67 -13.97
N GLY A 257 -15.24 -22.62 -14.02
CA GLY A 257 -14.50 -22.13 -12.86
C GLY A 257 -13.24 -22.91 -12.49
N LEU A 258 -12.83 -23.94 -13.24
CA LEU A 258 -11.56 -24.63 -13.01
C LEU A 258 -10.59 -24.45 -14.18
N THR A 259 -9.33 -24.18 -13.85
CA THR A 259 -8.21 -24.27 -14.79
C THR A 259 -7.29 -25.39 -14.37
N LEU A 260 -7.15 -26.39 -15.25
CA LEU A 260 -6.28 -27.55 -15.08
C LEU A 260 -4.98 -27.29 -15.81
N LYS A 261 -3.86 -27.41 -15.10
CA LYS A 261 -2.52 -27.38 -15.68
C LYS A 261 -1.87 -28.74 -15.56
N LEU A 262 -1.62 -29.37 -16.70
CA LEU A 262 -1.05 -30.70 -16.82
C LEU A 262 0.48 -30.62 -16.75
N ASN A 263 1.07 -31.37 -15.81
CA ASN A 263 2.52 -31.40 -15.58
C ASN A 263 3.13 -32.76 -15.93
N GLY A 264 2.33 -33.83 -15.86
CA GLY A 264 2.74 -35.21 -16.07
C GLY A 264 1.55 -36.13 -16.36
N THR A 265 1.83 -37.37 -16.75
CA THR A 265 0.79 -38.39 -16.87
C THR A 265 0.54 -39.06 -15.52
N GLY A 266 -0.70 -39.49 -15.25
CA GLY A 266 -1.07 -40.09 -13.98
C GLY A 266 -2.55 -39.99 -13.67
N HIS A 267 -2.95 -40.49 -12.50
CA HIS A 267 -4.35 -40.55 -12.06
C HIS A 267 -4.50 -39.85 -10.72
N VAL A 268 -5.30 -38.78 -10.70
CA VAL A 268 -5.53 -37.91 -9.55
C VAL A 268 -7.03 -37.79 -9.33
N VAL A 269 -7.44 -37.87 -8.07
CA VAL A 269 -8.76 -37.43 -7.64
C VAL A 269 -8.61 -36.04 -7.04
N THR A 270 -9.48 -35.12 -7.44
CA THR A 270 -9.55 -33.79 -6.87
C THR A 270 -10.87 -33.60 -6.14
N ASP A 271 -10.81 -33.03 -4.94
CA ASP A 271 -11.96 -32.54 -4.20
C ASP A 271 -11.92 -31.01 -4.23
N ILE A 272 -12.90 -30.37 -4.86
CA ILE A 272 -13.04 -28.91 -4.84
C ILE A 272 -13.75 -28.54 -3.55
N VAL A 273 -13.05 -27.82 -2.68
CA VAL A 273 -13.53 -27.43 -1.36
C VAL A 273 -13.47 -25.92 -1.18
N LEU A 274 -14.20 -25.42 -0.18
CA LEU A 274 -14.17 -24.02 0.21
C LEU A 274 -12.81 -23.69 0.84
N ASP A 275 -12.13 -22.69 0.29
CA ASP A 275 -10.89 -22.13 0.85
C ASP A 275 -11.26 -20.97 1.79
N ALA A 276 -11.33 -21.28 3.08
CA ALA A 276 -11.58 -20.28 4.11
C ALA A 276 -10.30 -19.66 4.67
N GLU A 277 -9.10 -20.10 4.26
CA GLU A 277 -7.82 -19.64 4.83
C GLU A 277 -7.65 -18.13 4.62
N LYS A 278 -7.93 -17.66 3.40
CA LYS A 278 -7.87 -16.23 3.07
C LYS A 278 -8.85 -15.40 3.91
N ALA A 279 -10.05 -15.91 4.15
CA ALA A 279 -11.04 -15.24 4.99
C ALA A 279 -10.61 -15.20 6.46
N VAL A 280 -10.12 -16.32 6.99
CA VAL A 280 -9.62 -16.43 8.37
C VAL A 280 -8.46 -15.46 8.61
N ASN A 281 -7.48 -15.42 7.71
CA ASN A 281 -6.34 -14.51 7.82
C ASN A 281 -6.80 -13.04 7.76
N ALA A 282 -7.66 -12.69 6.79
CA ALA A 282 -8.18 -11.33 6.67
C ALA A 282 -9.01 -10.89 7.90
N ILE A 283 -9.78 -11.80 8.50
CA ILE A 283 -10.56 -11.51 9.72
C ILE A 283 -9.62 -11.31 10.91
N THR A 284 -8.57 -12.12 11.03
CA THR A 284 -7.55 -12.00 12.07
C THR A 284 -6.86 -10.63 11.98
N ASP A 285 -6.39 -10.25 10.79
CA ASP A 285 -5.76 -8.94 10.54
C ASP A 285 -6.69 -7.78 10.90
N PHE A 286 -7.99 -7.90 10.56
CA PHE A 286 -9.00 -6.91 10.95
C PHE A 286 -9.17 -6.82 12.46
N ILE A 287 -9.27 -7.95 13.16
CA ILE A 287 -9.45 -7.99 14.61
C ILE A 287 -8.24 -7.40 15.32
N ASP A 288 -7.03 -7.69 14.86
CA ASP A 288 -5.80 -7.11 15.39
C ASP A 288 -5.77 -5.59 15.20
N ALA A 289 -6.06 -5.10 13.99
CA ALA A 289 -6.11 -3.67 13.72
C ALA A 289 -7.22 -2.97 14.52
N TYR A 290 -8.37 -3.62 14.71
CA TYR A 290 -9.48 -3.12 15.50
C TYR A 290 -9.11 -3.03 16.97
N ASN A 291 -8.50 -4.10 17.51
CA ASN A 291 -8.08 -4.18 18.90
C ASN A 291 -6.99 -3.17 19.22
N ALA A 292 -6.02 -2.97 18.33
CA ALA A 292 -5.02 -1.92 18.46
C ALA A 292 -5.65 -0.52 18.53
N ALA A 293 -6.65 -0.24 17.68
CA ALA A 293 -7.36 1.03 17.72
C ALA A 293 -8.18 1.21 19.00
N MET A 294 -8.88 0.16 19.46
CA MET A 294 -9.65 0.18 20.70
C MET A 294 -8.76 0.33 21.94
N ASP A 295 -7.63 -0.37 21.99
CA ASP A 295 -6.65 -0.28 23.07
C ASP A 295 -6.08 1.13 23.18
N TRP A 296 -5.65 1.71 22.05
CA TRP A 296 -5.19 3.10 22.02
C TRP A 296 -6.27 4.05 22.55
N ILE A 297 -7.53 3.91 22.12
CA ILE A 297 -8.63 4.74 22.66
C ILE A 297 -8.78 4.53 24.17
N ASN A 298 -8.82 3.28 24.62
CA ASN A 298 -9.02 2.92 26.03
C ASN A 298 -7.95 3.52 26.93
N ILE A 299 -6.69 3.47 26.50
CA ILE A 299 -5.57 4.09 27.19
C ILE A 299 -5.76 5.61 27.24
N ARG A 300 -5.90 6.27 26.08
CA ARG A 300 -5.93 7.75 25.98
C ARG A 300 -7.10 8.40 26.70
N VAL A 301 -8.27 7.75 26.75
CA VAL A 301 -9.44 8.32 27.45
C VAL A 301 -9.39 8.13 28.97
N SER A 302 -8.54 7.23 29.47
CA SER A 302 -8.48 6.85 30.90
C SER A 302 -7.21 7.29 31.62
N GLU A 303 -6.10 7.50 30.90
CA GLU A 303 -4.81 7.93 31.46
C GLU A 303 -4.92 9.24 32.24
N LYS A 304 -4.21 9.30 33.37
CA LYS A 304 -4.12 10.51 34.21
C LYS A 304 -2.88 11.32 33.80
N PRO A 305 -2.95 12.66 33.76
CA PRO A 305 -1.77 13.48 33.53
C PRO A 305 -0.65 13.16 34.54
N ILE A 306 0.58 13.17 34.07
CA ILE A 306 1.77 13.03 34.92
C ILE A 306 2.03 14.37 35.62
N GLU A 307 2.31 14.34 36.92
CA GLU A 307 2.77 15.50 37.67
C GLU A 307 4.22 15.81 37.28
N ASP A 308 4.51 17.06 36.93
CA ASP A 308 5.84 17.57 36.54
C ASP A 308 6.57 16.76 35.45
N PRO A 309 6.01 16.66 34.22
CA PRO A 309 6.60 15.88 33.13
C PRO A 309 7.97 16.43 32.72
N GLN A 310 8.97 15.55 32.65
CA GLN A 310 10.36 15.89 32.28
C GLN A 310 10.64 15.64 30.79
N GLU A 311 9.94 14.68 30.19
CA GLU A 311 10.09 14.31 28.79
C GLU A 311 8.86 14.73 27.96
N GLU A 312 9.06 14.99 26.67
CA GLU A 312 8.00 15.46 25.78
C GLU A 312 6.82 14.46 25.70
N TYR A 313 7.11 13.16 25.61
CA TYR A 313 6.04 12.14 25.56
C TYR A 313 5.18 12.15 26.84
N GLN A 314 5.77 12.48 28.00
CA GLN A 314 5.04 12.55 29.28
C GLN A 314 4.05 13.71 29.29
N LYS A 315 4.38 14.82 28.60
CA LYS A 315 3.47 15.96 28.45
C LYS A 315 2.20 15.62 27.66
N LYS A 316 2.24 14.56 26.83
CA LYS A 316 1.09 14.09 26.03
C LYS A 316 0.11 13.25 26.85
N ILE A 317 0.57 12.60 27.91
CA ILE A 317 -0.23 11.68 28.73
C ILE A 317 -1.33 12.44 29.48
N GLY A 318 -2.57 11.97 29.37
CA GLY A 318 -3.73 12.54 30.06
C GLY A 318 -4.41 13.69 29.31
N LEU A 319 -3.89 14.10 28.15
CA LEU A 319 -4.44 15.23 27.39
C LEU A 319 -5.82 14.94 26.76
N LEU A 320 -6.09 13.67 26.42
CA LEU A 320 -7.36 13.19 25.86
C LEU A 320 -8.24 12.47 26.89
N ARG A 321 -7.91 12.58 28.19
CA ARG A 321 -8.72 11.99 29.25
C ARG A 321 -10.16 12.52 29.17
N GLY A 322 -11.11 11.60 29.09
CA GLY A 322 -12.54 11.94 28.97
C GLY A 322 -12.93 12.62 27.65
N ASP A 323 -12.11 12.52 26.61
CA ASP A 323 -12.42 13.08 25.30
C ASP A 323 -13.71 12.47 24.73
N SER A 324 -14.67 13.34 24.40
CA SER A 324 -16.01 12.93 23.97
C SER A 324 -16.02 12.34 22.57
N LEU A 325 -15.13 12.78 21.67
CA LEU A 325 -15.01 12.24 20.31
C LEU A 325 -14.54 10.79 20.37
N LEU A 326 -13.47 10.54 21.15
CA LEU A 326 -12.93 9.19 21.33
C LEU A 326 -13.95 8.26 21.99
N TRP A 327 -14.63 8.72 23.05
CA TRP A 327 -15.64 7.93 23.74
C TRP A 327 -16.84 7.58 22.85
N GLN A 328 -17.35 8.55 22.08
CA GLN A 328 -18.43 8.32 21.12
C GLN A 328 -17.99 7.37 20.00
N THR A 329 -16.74 7.49 19.55
CA THR A 329 -16.18 6.60 18.53
C THR A 329 -16.11 5.17 19.04
N LYS A 330 -15.56 4.96 20.24
CA LYS A 330 -15.55 3.65 20.92
C LYS A 330 -16.96 3.07 21.02
N SER A 331 -17.92 3.84 21.52
CA SER A 331 -19.30 3.37 21.69
C SER A 331 -19.95 3.01 20.35
N ARG A 332 -19.70 3.80 19.30
CA ARG A 332 -20.28 3.53 17.98
C ARG A 332 -19.65 2.32 17.31
N MET A 333 -18.33 2.16 17.38
CA MET A 333 -17.63 0.96 16.87
C MET A 333 -18.13 -0.31 17.55
N ARG A 334 -18.32 -0.29 18.87
CA ARG A 334 -18.91 -1.42 19.60
C ARG A 334 -20.34 -1.73 19.12
N SER A 335 -21.18 -0.71 18.98
CA SER A 335 -22.53 -0.86 18.45
C SER A 335 -22.52 -1.48 17.05
N LEU A 336 -21.68 -1.00 16.13
CA LEU A 336 -21.62 -1.54 14.76
C LEU A 336 -21.27 -3.03 14.68
N ILE A 337 -20.51 -3.56 15.63
CA ILE A 337 -20.20 -5.00 15.72
C ILE A 337 -21.40 -5.80 16.24
N SER A 338 -22.14 -5.24 17.21
CA SER A 338 -23.28 -5.91 17.85
C SER A 338 -24.63 -5.67 17.16
N ASP A 339 -24.73 -4.67 16.29
CA ASP A 339 -25.95 -4.26 15.61
C ASP A 339 -26.41 -5.41 14.69
N PRO A 340 -27.68 -5.87 14.78
CA PRO A 340 -28.21 -6.83 13.84
C PRO A 340 -28.16 -6.30 12.39
N ILE A 341 -27.84 -7.19 11.45
CA ILE A 341 -27.77 -6.90 10.04
C ILE A 341 -28.81 -7.75 9.32
N ALA A 342 -29.82 -7.08 8.76
CA ALA A 342 -30.82 -7.74 7.95
C ALA A 342 -30.24 -8.02 6.56
N THR A 343 -29.72 -9.23 6.36
CA THR A 343 -29.28 -9.75 5.05
C THR A 343 -30.34 -10.63 4.38
N GLY A 344 -31.33 -11.11 5.13
CA GLY A 344 -32.34 -12.07 4.67
C GLY A 344 -31.88 -13.54 4.73
N GLY A 345 -30.63 -13.79 5.14
CA GLY A 345 -30.04 -15.12 5.30
C GLY A 345 -30.15 -15.69 6.72
N ALA A 346 -29.46 -16.81 6.95
CA ALA A 346 -29.42 -17.54 8.22
C ALA A 346 -28.69 -16.78 9.35
N PHE A 347 -27.78 -15.86 8.99
CA PHE A 347 -26.99 -15.09 9.94
C PHE A 347 -27.35 -13.61 9.91
N ALA A 348 -27.61 -13.04 11.09
CA ALA A 348 -27.93 -11.63 11.30
C ALA A 348 -26.95 -10.91 12.22
N MET A 349 -26.01 -11.62 12.87
CA MET A 349 -25.03 -11.03 13.79
C MET A 349 -23.65 -11.65 13.60
N LEU A 350 -22.60 -10.83 13.74
CA LEU A 350 -21.21 -11.28 13.69
C LEU A 350 -20.87 -12.34 14.76
N SER A 351 -21.54 -12.27 15.91
CA SER A 351 -21.39 -13.26 16.99
C SER A 351 -21.86 -14.66 16.61
N GLN A 352 -22.77 -14.79 15.63
CA GLN A 352 -23.24 -16.10 15.13
C GLN A 352 -22.18 -16.80 14.29
N ILE A 353 -21.26 -16.04 13.70
CA ILE A 353 -20.16 -16.54 12.86
C ILE A 353 -18.80 -16.50 13.55
N GLY A 354 -18.76 -16.34 14.88
CA GLY A 354 -17.52 -16.44 15.67
C GLY A 354 -16.78 -15.14 15.95
N ILE A 355 -17.31 -13.97 15.54
CA ILE A 355 -16.69 -12.68 15.88
C ILE A 355 -17.49 -12.06 17.04
N THR A 356 -16.88 -12.01 18.22
CA THR A 356 -17.55 -11.55 19.46
C THR A 356 -16.73 -10.47 20.16
N THR A 357 -17.34 -9.76 21.11
CA THR A 357 -16.59 -8.86 22.00
C THR A 357 -15.95 -9.65 23.14
N GLU A 358 -14.78 -9.21 23.57
CA GLU A 358 -13.97 -9.85 24.60
C GLU A 358 -14.78 -10.21 25.86
N ALA A 359 -14.67 -11.47 26.28
CA ALA A 359 -15.47 -11.97 27.41
C ALA A 359 -14.88 -11.55 28.77
N THR A 360 -13.56 -11.37 28.84
CA THR A 360 -12.78 -11.13 30.06
C THR A 360 -13.27 -9.93 30.87
N ASP A 361 -13.73 -8.88 30.18
CA ASP A 361 -14.20 -7.65 30.79
C ASP A 361 -15.68 -7.34 30.51
N TYR A 362 -16.43 -8.36 30.08
CA TYR A 362 -17.84 -8.26 29.67
C TYR A 362 -18.03 -7.27 28.51
N GLY A 363 -17.07 -7.25 27.58
CA GLY A 363 -17.03 -6.40 26.39
C GLY A 363 -16.85 -4.91 26.68
N LYS A 364 -16.43 -4.51 27.89
CA LYS A 364 -16.29 -3.10 28.28
C LYS A 364 -15.17 -2.40 27.52
N SER A 365 -14.07 -3.09 27.25
CA SER A 365 -12.94 -2.68 26.42
C SER A 365 -13.41 -2.42 25.01
N GLY A 366 -14.42 -3.17 24.59
CA GLY A 366 -14.92 -3.20 23.22
C GLY A 366 -14.03 -3.98 22.28
N MET A 367 -12.98 -4.64 22.77
CA MET A 367 -12.10 -5.50 21.98
C MET A 367 -12.86 -6.72 21.45
N LEU A 368 -12.33 -7.33 20.40
CA LEU A 368 -12.91 -8.47 19.71
C LEU A 368 -12.08 -9.74 19.92
N GLU A 369 -12.79 -10.86 19.91
CA GLU A 369 -12.25 -12.22 19.89
C GLU A 369 -12.77 -12.95 18.65
N PHE A 370 -11.95 -13.85 18.10
CA PHE A 370 -12.27 -14.65 16.93
C PHE A 370 -12.31 -16.14 17.26
N ASP A 371 -13.48 -16.75 17.12
CA ASP A 371 -13.67 -18.20 17.16
C ASP A 371 -13.58 -18.75 15.73
N VAL A 372 -12.38 -19.21 15.37
CA VAL A 372 -12.08 -19.76 14.04
C VAL A 372 -12.94 -20.99 13.75
N ASP A 373 -13.14 -21.89 14.72
CA ASP A 373 -13.91 -23.13 14.53
C ASP A 373 -15.38 -22.83 14.22
N LYS A 374 -15.96 -21.86 14.92
CA LYS A 374 -17.34 -21.42 14.66
C LYS A 374 -17.47 -20.70 13.31
N PHE A 375 -16.47 -19.91 12.93
CA PHE A 375 -16.43 -19.28 11.62
C PHE A 375 -16.34 -20.30 10.49
N MET A 376 -15.42 -21.26 10.60
CA MET A 376 -15.27 -22.37 9.65
C MET A 376 -16.57 -23.16 9.51
N SER A 377 -17.23 -23.47 10.64
CA SER A 377 -18.53 -24.16 10.64
C SER A 377 -19.62 -23.36 9.90
N ALA A 378 -19.67 -22.04 10.09
CA ALA A 378 -20.62 -21.17 9.40
C ALA A 378 -20.34 -21.11 7.89
N MET A 379 -19.07 -21.01 7.51
CA MET A 379 -18.60 -20.98 6.12
C MET A 379 -18.95 -22.27 5.37
N THR A 380 -18.73 -23.44 5.98
CA THR A 380 -19.11 -24.74 5.39
C THR A 380 -20.63 -24.91 5.28
N THR A 381 -21.40 -24.33 6.19
CA THR A 381 -22.87 -24.47 6.18
C THR A 381 -23.53 -23.56 5.15
N ASN A 382 -23.12 -22.28 5.10
CA ASN A 382 -23.68 -21.29 4.17
C ASN A 382 -22.72 -20.11 3.96
N SER A 383 -21.74 -20.28 3.07
CA SER A 383 -20.73 -19.26 2.73
C SER A 383 -21.34 -17.97 2.19
N ASP A 384 -22.47 -18.05 1.49
CA ASP A 384 -23.12 -16.91 0.85
C ASP A 384 -23.74 -15.98 1.88
N ASP A 385 -24.39 -16.55 2.90
CA ASP A 385 -24.92 -15.77 4.02
C ASP A 385 -23.80 -15.16 4.87
N VAL A 386 -22.67 -15.87 5.04
CA VAL A 386 -21.47 -15.32 5.72
C VAL A 386 -20.90 -14.15 4.92
N ALA A 387 -20.75 -14.31 3.59
CA ALA A 387 -20.26 -13.26 2.70
C ALA A 387 -21.16 -12.02 2.75
N ALA A 388 -22.48 -12.19 2.65
CA ALA A 388 -23.44 -11.08 2.70
C ALA A 388 -23.41 -10.37 4.07
N LEU A 389 -23.33 -11.11 5.17
CA LEU A 389 -23.23 -10.56 6.52
C LEU A 389 -21.95 -9.75 6.68
N MET A 390 -20.81 -10.34 6.34
CA MET A 390 -19.50 -9.73 6.52
C MET A 390 -19.32 -8.49 5.64
N THR A 391 -19.60 -8.58 4.33
CA THR A 391 -19.43 -7.44 3.42
C THR A 391 -20.31 -6.26 3.85
N THR A 392 -21.54 -6.52 4.31
CA THR A 392 -22.45 -5.49 4.84
C THR A 392 -21.92 -4.89 6.14
N ALA A 393 -21.45 -5.72 7.08
CA ALA A 393 -20.87 -5.27 8.34
C ALA A 393 -19.65 -4.37 8.10
N MET A 394 -18.70 -4.85 7.31
CA MET A 394 -17.46 -4.15 7.00
C MET A 394 -17.72 -2.85 6.25
N SER A 395 -18.71 -2.81 5.36
CA SER A 395 -19.12 -1.57 4.67
C SER A 395 -19.70 -0.51 5.61
N LYS A 396 -20.48 -0.93 6.63
CA LYS A 396 -20.98 -0.01 7.67
C LYS A 396 -19.84 0.56 8.52
N ILE A 397 -18.87 -0.29 8.88
CA ILE A 397 -17.67 0.13 9.63
C ILE A 397 -16.83 1.10 8.78
N ASP A 398 -16.56 0.75 7.52
CA ASP A 398 -15.80 1.61 6.59
C ASP A 398 -16.46 2.98 6.39
N THR A 399 -17.79 3.01 6.26
CA THR A 399 -18.56 4.27 6.18
C THR A 399 -18.41 5.11 7.44
N PHE A 400 -18.47 4.49 8.61
CA PHE A 400 -18.28 5.18 9.88
C PHE A 400 -16.85 5.72 10.05
N ILE A 401 -15.84 4.91 9.71
CA ILE A 401 -14.44 5.32 9.74
C ILE A 401 -14.23 6.50 8.80
N GLY A 402 -14.71 6.42 7.55
CA GLY A 402 -14.63 7.51 6.59
C GLY A 402 -15.26 8.80 7.10
N ASN A 403 -16.46 8.74 7.69
CA ASN A 403 -17.09 9.91 8.31
C ASN A 403 -16.32 10.47 9.53
N THR A 404 -15.47 9.67 10.14
CA THR A 404 -14.66 10.05 11.31
C THR A 404 -13.35 10.70 10.90
N ILE A 405 -12.62 10.12 9.93
CA ILE A 405 -11.23 10.49 9.61
C ILE A 405 -11.03 11.15 8.24
N ASP A 406 -11.98 11.03 7.30
CA ASP A 406 -11.78 11.57 5.94
C ASP A 406 -11.78 13.10 5.97
N ASN A 407 -10.65 13.70 5.60
CA ASN A 407 -10.50 15.15 5.47
C ASN A 407 -10.84 15.59 4.03
N VAL A 408 -12.13 15.61 3.69
CA VAL A 408 -12.61 16.00 2.36
C VAL A 408 -13.33 17.35 2.45
N PRO A 409 -13.02 18.33 1.60
CA PRO A 409 -13.80 19.57 1.52
C PRO A 409 -15.23 19.27 1.03
N VAL A 410 -16.25 19.75 1.73
CA VAL A 410 -17.66 19.57 1.36
C VAL A 410 -18.34 20.93 1.25
N ALA A 411 -19.08 21.15 0.17
CA ALA A 411 -19.87 22.35 0.00
C ALA A 411 -21.04 22.38 0.99
N ILE A 412 -21.14 23.46 1.77
CA ILE A 412 -22.25 23.76 2.67
C ILE A 412 -22.84 25.10 2.23
N GLY A 413 -23.82 25.05 1.31
CA GLY A 413 -24.34 26.25 0.65
C GLY A 413 -23.26 26.94 -0.19
N ASN A 414 -22.92 28.19 0.13
CA ASN A 414 -21.88 28.97 -0.56
C ASN A 414 -20.49 28.86 0.10
N THR A 415 -20.32 28.06 1.15
CA THR A 415 -19.04 27.88 1.85
C THR A 415 -18.55 26.45 1.75
N THR A 416 -17.25 26.26 2.00
CA THR A 416 -16.62 24.94 2.06
C THR A 416 -16.39 24.57 3.52
N GLY A 417 -16.98 23.47 3.98
CA GLY A 417 -16.72 22.84 5.26
C GLY A 417 -15.73 21.67 5.16
N THR A 418 -15.20 21.24 6.29
CA THR A 418 -14.35 20.04 6.39
C THR A 418 -15.22 18.83 6.74
N LYS A 419 -15.20 17.79 5.91
CA LYS A 419 -15.70 16.45 6.27
C LYS A 419 -14.74 15.82 7.27
N GLY A 420 -15.25 14.91 8.10
CA GLY A 420 -14.45 14.19 9.09
C GLY A 420 -14.50 14.85 10.47
N ARG A 421 -14.91 14.08 11.48
CA ARG A 421 -15.03 14.57 12.86
C ARG A 421 -13.67 14.94 13.46
N VAL A 422 -12.64 14.13 13.18
CA VAL A 422 -11.27 14.38 13.66
C VAL A 422 -10.65 15.58 12.95
N ALA A 423 -10.78 15.64 11.62
CA ALA A 423 -10.29 16.76 10.82
C ALA A 423 -10.90 18.10 11.27
N SER A 424 -12.21 18.11 11.55
CA SER A 424 -12.91 19.28 12.12
C SER A 424 -12.34 19.70 13.48
N GLN A 425 -12.07 18.71 14.36
CA GLN A 425 -11.48 18.96 15.67
C GLN A 425 -10.06 19.51 15.58
N ILE A 426 -9.22 18.96 14.70
CA ILE A 426 -7.87 19.48 14.43
C ILE A 426 -7.92 20.92 13.93
N ASN A 427 -8.82 21.23 12.98
CA ASN A 427 -8.99 22.60 12.48
C ASN A 427 -9.43 23.57 13.57
N TYR A 428 -10.31 23.15 14.47
CA TYR A 428 -10.70 23.94 15.64
C TYR A 428 -9.50 24.24 16.56
N LEU A 429 -8.65 23.25 16.83
CA LEU A 429 -7.43 23.43 17.63
C LEU A 429 -6.42 24.36 16.94
N ASN A 430 -6.22 24.21 15.63
CA ASN A 430 -5.35 25.09 14.84
C ASN A 430 -5.82 26.55 14.90
N ASN A 431 -7.13 26.80 14.75
CA ASN A 431 -7.67 28.16 14.85
C ASN A 431 -7.44 28.78 16.24
N ARG A 432 -7.51 27.97 17.31
CA ARG A 432 -7.17 28.42 18.66
C ARG A 432 -5.69 28.76 18.80
N ILE A 433 -4.80 27.93 18.25
CA ILE A 433 -3.36 28.20 18.22
C ILE A 433 -3.09 29.53 17.49
N THR A 434 -3.69 29.74 16.31
CA THR A 434 -3.54 31.01 15.57
C THR A 434 -4.04 32.23 16.37
N ALA A 435 -5.14 32.09 17.11
CA ALA A 435 -5.64 33.16 17.97
C ALA A 435 -4.70 33.45 19.15
N ILE A 436 -4.10 32.41 19.74
CA ILE A 436 -3.08 32.55 20.80
C ILE A 436 -1.83 33.22 20.25
N ASP A 437 -1.35 32.80 19.07
CA ASP A 437 -0.18 33.40 18.40
C ASP A 437 -0.39 34.89 18.14
N LYS A 438 -1.57 35.28 17.65
CA LYS A 438 -1.92 36.68 17.48
C LYS A 438 -1.91 37.43 18.80
N ARG A 439 -2.46 36.84 19.87
CA ARG A 439 -2.49 37.45 21.20
C ARG A 439 -1.08 37.67 21.77
N ILE A 440 -0.19 36.70 21.60
CA ILE A 440 1.22 36.82 21.99
C ILE A 440 1.87 37.96 21.19
N SER A 441 1.70 37.98 19.87
CA SER A 441 2.26 39.03 19.00
C SER A 441 1.78 40.43 19.39
N ASP A 442 0.48 40.63 19.58
CA ASP A 442 -0.10 41.92 19.98
C ASP A 442 0.40 42.37 21.37
N PHE A 443 0.68 41.42 22.27
CA PHE A 443 1.21 41.71 23.60
C PHE A 443 2.70 42.09 23.57
N GLU A 444 3.52 41.36 22.81
CA GLU A 444 4.94 41.71 22.64
C GLU A 444 5.11 43.10 21.99
N GLU A 445 4.25 43.49 21.05
CA GLU A 445 4.25 44.84 20.47
C GLU A 445 3.96 45.92 21.55
N ARG A 446 2.99 45.67 22.43
CA ARG A 446 2.69 46.58 23.55
C ARG A 446 3.82 46.66 24.55
N LEU A 447 4.48 45.53 24.84
CA LEU A 447 5.65 45.50 25.70
C LEU A 447 6.79 46.32 25.11
N ALA A 448 7.07 46.21 23.81
CA ALA A 448 8.08 47.02 23.14
C ALA A 448 7.79 48.53 23.25
N ILE A 449 6.53 48.95 23.10
CA ILE A 449 6.12 50.36 23.29
C ILE A 449 6.35 50.80 24.75
N LYS A 450 5.98 49.95 25.72
CA LYS A 450 6.15 50.23 27.15
C LYS A 450 7.62 50.37 27.52
N GLU A 451 8.47 49.45 27.04
CA GLU A 451 9.91 49.48 27.23
C GLU A 451 10.50 50.80 26.71
N LYS A 452 10.15 51.20 25.48
CA LYS A 452 10.57 52.49 24.92
C LYS A 452 10.14 53.68 25.78
N GLY A 453 8.89 53.69 26.24
CA GLY A 453 8.37 54.75 27.11
C GLY A 453 9.10 54.83 28.47
N LEU A 454 9.44 53.68 29.05
CA LEU A 454 10.25 53.62 30.28
C LEU A 454 11.67 54.17 30.03
N ILE A 455 12.33 53.75 28.95
CA ILE A 455 13.65 54.27 28.56
C ILE A 455 13.62 55.80 28.42
N GLU A 456 12.60 56.35 27.76
CA GLU A 456 12.42 57.80 27.60
C GLU A 456 12.21 58.51 28.95
N GLN A 457 11.36 57.97 29.82
CA GLN A 457 11.10 58.52 31.16
C GLN A 457 12.37 58.53 32.03
N TYR A 458 13.08 57.42 32.11
CA TYR A 458 14.30 57.33 32.91
C TYR A 458 15.43 58.21 32.35
N SER A 459 15.53 58.36 31.02
CA SER A 459 16.47 59.29 30.38
C SER A 459 16.17 60.76 30.74
N GLN A 460 14.88 61.14 30.76
CA GLN A 460 14.46 62.48 31.19
C GLN A 460 14.73 62.70 32.68
N MET A 461 14.47 61.70 33.53
CA MET A 461 14.79 61.77 34.95
C MET A 461 16.29 61.96 35.19
N GLU A 462 17.17 61.24 34.48
CA GLU A 462 18.63 61.46 34.56
C GLU A 462 19.02 62.88 34.13
N THR A 463 18.36 63.43 33.10
CA THR A 463 18.60 64.83 32.68
C THR A 463 18.21 65.81 33.78
N VAL A 464 17.06 65.61 34.42
CA VAL A 464 16.61 66.44 35.56
C VAL A 464 17.53 66.26 36.76
N LEU A 465 17.95 65.04 37.08
CA LEU A 465 18.90 64.77 38.16
C LEU A 465 20.26 65.42 37.89
N SER A 466 20.72 65.44 36.65
CA SER A 466 21.92 66.17 36.21
C SER A 466 21.79 67.68 36.43
N GLN A 467 20.64 68.25 36.06
CA GLN A 467 20.34 69.66 36.31
C GLN A 467 20.25 69.97 37.82
N LEU A 468 19.63 69.10 38.62
CA LEU A 468 19.56 69.28 40.07
C LEU A 468 20.92 69.15 40.73
N THR A 469 21.75 68.20 40.28
CA THR A 469 23.11 68.00 40.80
C THR A 469 24.00 69.18 40.43
N SER A 470 23.90 69.70 39.20
CA SER A 470 24.63 70.92 38.81
C SER A 470 24.16 72.17 39.57
N GLN A 471 22.85 72.32 39.83
CA GLN A 471 22.32 73.39 40.68
C GLN A 471 22.77 73.25 42.14
N ALA A 472 22.75 72.04 42.69
CA ALA A 472 23.24 71.77 44.05
C ALA A 472 24.74 72.09 44.16
N ASN A 473 25.55 71.69 43.16
CA ASN A 473 26.97 72.03 43.10
C ASN A 473 27.20 73.54 42.95
N TRP A 474 26.38 74.24 42.15
CA TRP A 474 26.42 75.69 42.02
C TRP A 474 26.07 76.40 43.34
N LEU A 475 25.00 75.97 44.03
CA LEU A 475 24.62 76.48 45.35
C LEU A 475 25.71 76.21 46.39
N ALA A 476 26.29 75.01 46.40
CA ALA A 476 27.42 74.68 47.27
C ALA A 476 28.63 75.60 46.98
N GLY A 477 28.90 75.88 45.71
CA GLY A 477 29.93 76.84 45.29
C GLY A 477 29.67 78.27 45.79
N ILE A 478 28.42 78.74 45.73
CA ILE A 478 28.00 80.04 46.26
C ILE A 478 28.11 80.10 47.78
N VAL A 479 27.69 79.06 48.49
CA VAL A 479 27.84 78.97 49.96
C VAL A 479 29.32 79.00 50.32
N THR A 480 30.17 78.32 49.56
CA THR A 480 31.62 78.35 49.77
C THR A 480 32.19 79.75 49.51
N GLN A 481 31.77 80.43 48.44
CA GLN A 481 32.18 81.81 48.17
C GLN A 481 31.67 82.81 49.22
N LEU A 482 30.42 82.70 49.66
CA LEU A 482 29.86 83.53 50.73
C LEU A 482 30.55 83.29 52.08
N SER A 483 30.92 82.04 52.39
CA SER A 483 31.72 81.73 53.59
C SER A 483 33.12 82.35 53.53
N SER A 484 33.70 82.48 52.33
CA SER A 484 35.00 83.15 52.14
C SER A 484 34.93 84.68 52.23
N ILE A 485 33.79 85.29 51.90
CA ILE A 485 33.54 86.74 52.04
C ILE A 485 33.25 87.09 53.51
N GLY A 486 32.58 86.22 54.26
CA GLY A 486 32.32 86.41 55.69
C GLY A 486 33.54 86.26 56.61
N SER A 487 34.65 85.69 56.12
CA SER A 487 35.94 85.63 56.84
C SER A 487 36.89 86.79 56.52
N GLY A 488 36.44 87.79 55.75
CA GLY A 488 37.28 88.89 55.26
C GLY A 488 36.85 90.31 55.65
N ALA A 489 35.89 90.49 56.56
CA ALA A 489 35.49 91.81 57.10
C ALA A 489 35.18 91.75 58.59
#